data_AF-A0A238BMB3-F1
#
_entry.id   AF-A0A238BMB3-F1
#
_cell.length_a   1.000
_cell.length_b   1.000
_cell.length_c   1.000
_cell.angle_alpha   90.00
_cell.angle_beta   90.00
_cell.angle_gamma   90.00
#
_symmetry.space_group_name_H-M   'P 1'
#
loop_
_entity.id
_entity.type
_entity.pdbx_description
1 polymer ?
#
loop_
_entity_poly.entity_id
_entity_poly.type
_entity_poly.pdbx_seq_one_letter_code
_entity_poly.pdbx_strand_id
1 'polypeptide(L)'
;MWSTLFDIMYVFSSVKRNIRLPKIYLTGRPFEISFLLDTDFISERDLWVDNLGSWAGTVRRPTCKNIRVNVAGVPDTKHPYYIIRKKYGSHPHSDPPLGLMKCLCYLTRDGQATGNALLSYKCLENCNLRPRPHGNNKHSQSPYMRTYPSTLLKIKERIGSQSPATIWNELSVDSTGNMDIQATLRDRKQVYNARPLRKKSPSILLLFRF
;
A
#
# COMPACT_ATOMS: atom_id res chain seq x y z
N MET A 1 -23.70 5.89 -13.12
CA MET A 1 -22.22 5.91 -13.01
C MET A 1 -21.74 5.57 -11.60
N TRP A 2 -22.29 6.19 -10.53
CA TRP A 2 -21.91 5.87 -9.15
C TRP A 2 -22.45 4.53 -8.64
N SER A 3 -23.70 4.19 -8.99
CA SER A 3 -24.30 2.88 -8.73
C SER A 3 -23.45 1.75 -9.31
N THR A 4 -23.08 1.83 -10.59
CA THR A 4 -22.27 0.79 -11.26
C THR A 4 -20.92 0.54 -10.60
N LEU A 5 -20.23 1.59 -10.11
CA LEU A 5 -18.98 1.40 -9.36
C LEU A 5 -19.23 0.78 -8.00
N PHE A 6 -20.28 1.21 -7.29
CA PHE A 6 -20.67 0.63 -6.02
C PHE A 6 -21.02 -0.85 -6.16
N ASP A 7 -21.77 -1.21 -7.20
CA ASP A 7 -22.16 -2.59 -7.52
C ASP A 7 -20.93 -3.45 -7.81
N ILE A 8 -19.93 -2.96 -8.56
CA ILE A 8 -18.66 -3.69 -8.77
C ILE A 8 -17.94 -3.94 -7.44
N MET A 9 -17.99 -2.96 -6.54
CA MET A 9 -17.27 -3.02 -5.26
C MET A 9 -17.98 -3.87 -4.22
N TYR A 10 -19.30 -4.05 -4.33
CA TYR A 10 -20.13 -4.71 -3.32
C TYR A 10 -20.77 -6.03 -3.79
N VAL A 11 -21.05 -6.18 -5.09
CA VAL A 11 -21.93 -7.23 -5.62
C VAL A 11 -21.31 -7.94 -6.84
N PHE A 12 -20.36 -8.85 -6.60
CA PHE A 12 -20.07 -9.92 -7.56
C PHE A 12 -19.59 -11.18 -6.83
N SER A 13 -20.44 -12.21 -6.78
CA SER A 13 -20.09 -13.56 -6.32
C SER A 13 -19.48 -14.43 -7.44
N SER A 14 -19.55 -14.00 -8.70
CA SER A 14 -19.15 -14.81 -9.88
C SER A 14 -17.82 -14.39 -10.54
N VAL A 15 -17.25 -13.24 -10.17
CA VAL A 15 -15.99 -12.76 -10.75
C VAL A 15 -14.81 -13.21 -9.90
N LYS A 16 -13.78 -13.80 -10.54
CA LYS A 16 -12.55 -14.19 -9.85
C LYS A 16 -11.83 -12.95 -9.32
N ARG A 17 -11.73 -12.85 -8.00
CA ARG A 17 -11.07 -11.75 -7.29
C ARG A 17 -9.60 -12.06 -7.08
N ASN A 18 -8.77 -11.02 -7.11
CA ASN A 18 -7.36 -11.14 -6.76
C ASN A 18 -7.22 -11.07 -5.25
N ILE A 19 -6.74 -12.15 -4.65
CA ILE A 19 -6.38 -12.24 -3.23
C ILE A 19 -4.95 -11.76 -2.95
N ARG A 20 -4.25 -11.29 -3.99
CA ARG A 20 -2.90 -10.71 -3.95
C ARG A 20 -2.84 -9.48 -4.86
N LEU A 21 -1.89 -8.60 -4.62
CA LEU A 21 -1.70 -7.41 -5.46
C LEU A 21 -1.13 -7.79 -6.84
N PRO A 22 -1.62 -7.19 -7.93
CA PRO A 22 -1.14 -7.48 -9.27
C PRO A 22 0.27 -6.92 -9.48
N LYS A 23 1.09 -7.64 -10.27
CA LYS A 23 2.37 -7.14 -10.78
C LYS A 23 2.17 -6.56 -12.17
N ILE A 24 2.63 -5.33 -12.37
CA ILE A 24 2.54 -4.60 -13.64
C ILE A 24 3.89 -4.63 -14.34
N TYR A 25 3.89 -4.95 -15.63
CA TYR A 25 5.09 -4.98 -16.46
C TYR A 25 4.94 -3.96 -17.58
N LEU A 26 5.89 -3.04 -17.68
CA LEU A 26 5.93 -2.03 -18.74
C LEU A 26 6.66 -2.62 -19.94
N THR A 27 5.95 -2.79 -21.06
CA THR A 27 6.46 -3.43 -22.28
C THR A 27 6.73 -2.43 -23.42
N GLY A 28 6.60 -1.12 -23.14
CA GLY A 28 6.59 -0.07 -24.15
C GLY A 28 5.26 0.08 -24.89
N ARG A 29 4.35 -0.91 -24.79
CA ARG A 29 3.00 -0.81 -25.39
C ARG A 29 2.02 -0.13 -24.44
N PRO A 30 1.10 0.70 -24.96
CA PRO A 30 0.05 1.30 -24.14
C PRO A 30 -0.92 0.24 -23.62
N PHE A 31 -1.49 0.46 -22.44
CA PHE A 31 -2.53 -0.39 -21.89
C PHE A 31 -3.47 0.35 -20.94
N GLU A 32 -4.69 -0.16 -20.83
CA GLU A 32 -5.64 0.17 -19.77
C GLU A 32 -6.13 -1.13 -19.16
N ILE A 33 -5.89 -1.33 -17.87
CA ILE A 33 -6.20 -2.58 -17.18
C ILE A 33 -6.77 -2.29 -15.80
N SER A 34 -7.71 -3.13 -15.35
CA SER A 34 -8.30 -3.04 -14.02
C SER A 34 -8.29 -4.40 -13.33
N PHE A 35 -8.05 -4.39 -12.04
CA PHE A 35 -8.04 -5.56 -11.18
C PHE A 35 -9.06 -5.40 -10.07
N LEU A 36 -9.90 -6.43 -9.91
CA LEU A 36 -10.77 -6.55 -8.76
C LEU A 36 -9.98 -7.25 -7.63
N LEU A 37 -9.82 -6.56 -6.52
CA LEU A 37 -9.04 -6.99 -5.35
C LEU A 37 -9.98 -7.35 -4.21
N ASP A 38 -9.69 -8.45 -3.54
CA ASP A 38 -10.45 -8.92 -2.38
C ASP A 38 -9.90 -8.30 -1.08
N THR A 39 -10.69 -7.44 -0.43
CA THR A 39 -10.24 -6.73 0.78
C THR A 39 -10.26 -7.61 2.03
N ASP A 40 -10.88 -8.78 1.97
CA ASP A 40 -10.82 -9.77 3.06
C ASP A 40 -9.43 -10.42 3.14
N PHE A 41 -8.69 -10.45 2.02
CA PHE A 41 -7.35 -11.03 1.94
C PHE A 41 -6.23 -9.98 1.83
N ILE A 42 -6.53 -8.80 1.27
CA ILE A 42 -5.55 -7.73 1.08
C ILE A 42 -5.86 -6.58 2.03
N SER A 43 -4.91 -6.29 2.92
CA SER A 43 -5.03 -5.15 3.85
C SER A 43 -5.22 -3.83 3.10
N GLU A 44 -6.11 -2.97 3.59
CA GLU A 44 -6.33 -1.61 3.05
C GLU A 44 -5.01 -0.85 2.83
N ARG A 45 -4.07 -1.02 3.75
CA ARG A 45 -2.78 -0.30 3.74
C ARG A 45 -1.89 -0.71 2.58
N ASP A 46 -2.12 -1.91 2.04
CA ASP A 46 -1.33 -2.48 0.96
C ASP A 46 -1.97 -2.23 -0.40
N LEU A 47 -3.26 -1.91 -0.48
CA LEU A 47 -4.02 -1.70 -1.74
C LEU A 47 -3.40 -0.68 -2.71
N TRP A 48 -2.56 0.24 -2.22
CA TRP A 48 -1.87 1.23 -3.05
C TRP A 48 -0.43 0.85 -3.42
N VAL A 49 0.08 -0.27 -2.92
CA VAL A 49 1.43 -0.76 -3.17
C VAL A 49 1.43 -1.65 -4.41
N ASP A 50 2.48 -1.54 -5.20
CA ASP A 50 2.73 -2.39 -6.37
C ASP A 50 4.23 -2.49 -6.62
N ASN A 51 4.62 -3.22 -7.66
CA ASN A 51 6.01 -3.46 -8.05
C ASN A 51 6.65 -2.29 -8.82
N LEU A 52 6.01 -1.12 -8.89
CA LEU A 52 6.49 0.04 -9.65
C LEU A 52 7.17 1.09 -8.77
N GLY A 53 7.33 0.82 -7.48
CA GLY A 53 8.05 1.68 -6.53
C GLY A 53 7.15 2.71 -5.85
N SER A 54 7.68 3.90 -5.60
CA SER A 54 6.95 4.94 -4.86
C SER A 54 6.12 5.83 -5.79
N TRP A 55 4.81 5.78 -5.59
CA TRP A 55 3.83 6.68 -6.24
C TRP A 55 3.73 8.06 -5.58
N ALA A 56 4.44 8.30 -4.48
CA ALA A 56 4.52 9.61 -3.84
C ALA A 56 5.82 10.30 -4.27
N GLY A 57 5.68 11.38 -5.06
CA GLY A 57 6.79 12.26 -5.43
C GLY A 57 6.69 13.62 -4.76
N THR A 58 7.79 14.39 -4.81
CA THR A 58 7.82 15.77 -4.33
C THR A 58 6.97 16.69 -5.18
N VAL A 59 7.01 16.50 -6.51
CA VAL A 59 6.32 17.35 -7.50
C VAL A 59 4.85 16.97 -7.66
N ARG A 60 4.55 15.65 -7.66
CA ARG A 60 3.19 15.13 -7.83
C ARG A 60 2.90 14.12 -6.72
N ARG A 61 1.87 14.43 -5.94
CA ARG A 61 1.38 13.58 -4.86
C ARG A 61 0.06 12.95 -5.26
N PRO A 62 -0.21 11.69 -4.85
CA PRO A 62 -1.51 11.10 -5.05
C PRO A 62 -2.61 11.94 -4.39
N THR A 63 -3.75 12.05 -5.06
CA THR A 63 -4.93 12.78 -4.57
C THR A 63 -5.99 11.78 -4.11
N CYS A 64 -6.66 12.08 -3.00
CA CYS A 64 -7.76 11.27 -2.48
C CYS A 64 -9.08 12.04 -2.58
N LYS A 65 -10.15 11.33 -2.93
CA LYS A 65 -11.53 11.82 -2.91
C LYS A 65 -12.39 10.81 -2.17
N ASN A 66 -13.21 11.29 -1.25
CA ASN A 66 -14.17 10.47 -0.51
C ASN A 66 -15.58 10.85 -0.93
N ILE A 67 -16.43 9.83 -1.09
CA ILE A 67 -17.84 10.01 -1.45
C ILE A 67 -18.65 9.18 -0.47
N ARG A 68 -19.54 9.86 0.23
CA ARG A 68 -20.45 9.28 1.21
C ARG A 68 -21.68 8.77 0.49
N VAL A 69 -22.05 7.50 0.71
CA VAL A 69 -23.18 6.86 0.03
C VAL A 69 -24.05 6.07 1.02
N ASN A 70 -25.33 5.93 0.72
CA ASN A 70 -26.25 5.07 1.47
C ASN A 70 -26.06 3.58 1.08
N VAL A 71 -26.92 2.71 1.62
CA VAL A 71 -26.88 1.25 1.38
C VAL A 71 -27.01 0.89 -0.10
N ALA A 72 -27.73 1.70 -0.89
CA ALA A 72 -27.93 1.50 -2.33
C ALA A 72 -26.82 2.12 -3.18
N GLY A 73 -25.73 2.63 -2.58
CA GLY A 73 -24.63 3.26 -3.31
C GLY A 73 -24.92 4.66 -3.85
N VAL A 74 -26.03 5.28 -3.44
CA VAL A 74 -26.41 6.64 -3.85
C VAL A 74 -25.75 7.65 -2.91
N PRO A 75 -25.19 8.77 -3.43
CA PRO A 75 -24.62 9.81 -2.59
C PRO A 75 -25.58 10.31 -1.52
N ASP A 76 -25.16 10.22 -0.26
CA ASP A 76 -25.92 10.66 0.90
C ASP A 76 -24.96 11.24 1.95
N THR A 77 -25.07 12.54 2.19
CA THR A 77 -24.25 13.24 3.18
C THR A 77 -24.87 13.26 4.57
N LYS A 78 -26.18 12.98 4.70
CA LYS A 78 -26.92 13.03 5.96
C LYS A 78 -26.88 11.70 6.69
N HIS A 79 -27.10 10.59 5.98
CA HIS A 79 -27.13 9.23 6.55
C HIS A 79 -26.24 8.27 5.75
N PRO A 80 -24.93 8.54 5.69
CA PRO A 80 -24.02 7.66 4.97
C PRO A 80 -23.95 6.29 5.63
N TYR A 81 -23.99 5.25 4.81
CA TYR A 81 -23.75 3.88 5.26
C TYR A 81 -22.34 3.41 4.86
N TYR A 82 -21.87 3.83 3.68
CA TYR A 82 -20.53 3.56 3.19
C TYR A 82 -19.80 4.85 2.81
N ILE A 83 -18.47 4.75 2.76
CA ILE A 83 -17.61 5.76 2.14
C ILE A 83 -16.85 5.10 1.00
N ILE A 84 -17.09 5.56 -0.23
CA ILE A 84 -16.25 5.23 -1.38
C ILE A 84 -14.99 6.10 -1.30
N ARG A 85 -13.84 5.45 -1.19
CA ARG A 85 -12.53 6.11 -1.24
C ARG A 85 -11.92 5.92 -2.61
N LYS A 86 -11.61 7.04 -3.27
CA LYS A 86 -10.91 7.07 -4.55
C LYS A 86 -9.54 7.71 -4.38
N LYS A 87 -8.50 7.05 -4.86
CA LYS A 87 -7.13 7.55 -4.84
C LYS A 87 -6.56 7.51 -6.24
N TYR A 88 -6.04 8.64 -6.69
CA TYR A 88 -5.49 8.82 -8.03
C TYR A 88 -4.02 9.18 -7.93
N GLY A 89 -3.20 8.70 -8.86
CA GLY A 89 -1.80 9.07 -8.92
C GLY A 89 -1.23 8.91 -10.32
N SER A 90 -0.39 9.86 -10.71
CA SER A 90 0.53 9.71 -11.83
C SER A 90 1.90 9.37 -11.26
N HIS A 91 2.59 8.40 -11.86
CA HIS A 91 3.88 7.99 -11.35
C HIS A 91 4.89 9.13 -11.49
N PRO A 92 5.59 9.55 -10.42
CA PRO A 92 6.44 10.74 -10.43
C PRO A 92 7.71 10.59 -11.28
N HIS A 93 8.03 9.38 -11.67
CA HIS A 93 9.22 9.04 -12.47
C HIS A 93 8.87 8.38 -13.80
N SER A 94 7.62 8.50 -14.25
CA SER A 94 7.27 8.08 -15.61
C SER A 94 7.94 8.98 -16.63
N ASP A 95 8.42 8.37 -17.70
CA ASP A 95 8.91 9.05 -18.89
C ASP A 95 8.15 8.48 -20.11
N PRO A 96 7.32 9.28 -20.80
CA PRO A 96 7.09 10.71 -20.57
C PRO A 96 6.34 11.01 -19.26
N PRO A 97 6.36 12.27 -18.76
CA PRO A 97 5.55 12.67 -17.62
C PRO A 97 4.06 12.37 -17.86
N LEU A 98 3.35 11.86 -16.83
CA LEU A 98 1.96 11.35 -16.94
C LEU A 98 1.80 10.07 -17.79
N GLY A 99 2.89 9.48 -18.27
CA GLY A 99 2.86 8.23 -19.04
C GLY A 99 2.29 7.05 -18.28
N LEU A 100 2.35 7.06 -16.94
CA LEU A 100 1.81 6.00 -16.10
C LEU A 100 0.93 6.55 -15.00
N MET A 101 -0.31 6.07 -14.93
CA MET A 101 -1.34 6.52 -14.00
C MET A 101 -2.03 5.33 -13.35
N LYS A 102 -2.53 5.54 -12.14
CA LYS A 102 -3.41 4.56 -11.49
C LYS A 102 -4.53 5.22 -10.69
N CYS A 103 -5.61 4.47 -10.55
CA CYS A 103 -6.77 4.80 -9.74
C CYS A 103 -7.12 3.60 -8.87
N LEU A 104 -7.18 3.80 -7.55
CA LEU A 104 -7.69 2.84 -6.59
C LEU A 104 -9.04 3.34 -6.10
N CYS A 105 -10.06 2.50 -6.17
CA CYS A 105 -11.38 2.74 -5.60
C CYS A 105 -11.70 1.62 -4.63
N TYR A 106 -12.07 1.92 -3.38
CA TYR A 106 -12.45 0.90 -2.40
C TYR A 106 -13.52 1.43 -1.44
N LEU A 107 -14.35 0.53 -0.92
CA LEU A 107 -15.40 0.87 0.05
C LEU A 107 -14.83 0.79 1.45
N THR A 108 -15.26 1.70 2.31
CA THR A 108 -15.04 1.59 3.75
C THR A 108 -16.35 1.69 4.50
N ARG A 109 -16.46 0.91 5.58
CA ARG A 109 -17.54 0.93 6.57
C ARG A 109 -16.89 0.84 7.96
N ASP A 110 -17.37 1.64 8.91
CA ASP A 110 -16.87 1.64 10.29
C ASP A 110 -15.33 1.79 10.39
N GLY A 111 -14.76 2.55 9.44
CA GLY A 111 -13.31 2.81 9.36
C GLY A 111 -12.48 1.70 8.73
N GLN A 112 -13.08 0.60 8.26
CA GLN A 112 -12.39 -0.53 7.64
C GLN A 112 -12.76 -0.69 6.17
N ALA A 113 -11.81 -1.12 5.33
CA ALA A 113 -12.12 -1.54 3.98
C ALA A 113 -13.02 -2.78 3.99
N THR A 114 -13.97 -2.84 3.06
CA THR A 114 -14.95 -3.94 2.98
C THR A 114 -15.31 -4.26 1.53
N GLY A 115 -15.61 -5.53 1.26
CA GLY A 115 -15.97 -6.02 -0.07
C GLY A 115 -14.77 -6.02 -1.01
N ASN A 116 -14.91 -5.39 -2.18
CA ASN A 116 -13.87 -5.35 -3.19
C ASN A 116 -13.25 -3.95 -3.31
N ALA A 117 -12.00 -3.95 -3.75
CA ALA A 117 -11.34 -2.75 -4.28
C ALA A 117 -11.10 -2.90 -5.79
N LEU A 118 -11.25 -1.81 -6.53
CA LEU A 118 -10.93 -1.73 -7.95
C LEU A 118 -9.63 -0.95 -8.12
N LEU A 119 -8.61 -1.60 -8.66
CA LEU A 119 -7.32 -0.99 -8.96
C LEU A 119 -7.12 -0.95 -10.47
N SER A 120 -7.13 0.25 -11.03
CA SER A 120 -7.00 0.50 -12.47
C SER A 120 -5.68 1.19 -12.78
N TYR A 121 -5.06 0.79 -13.88
CA TYR A 121 -3.85 1.38 -14.43
C TYR A 121 -4.08 1.84 -15.87
N LYS A 122 -3.44 2.94 -16.22
CA LYS A 122 -3.31 3.42 -17.59
C LYS A 122 -1.85 3.71 -17.87
N CYS A 123 -1.35 3.14 -18.96
CA CYS A 123 0.01 3.33 -19.44
C CYS A 123 -0.05 3.83 -20.88
N LEU A 124 0.67 4.92 -21.16
CA LEU A 124 0.83 5.46 -22.51
C LEU A 124 1.96 4.72 -23.24
N GLU A 125 1.97 4.89 -24.55
CA GLU A 125 2.99 4.31 -25.42
C GLU A 125 4.40 4.78 -25.02
N ASN A 126 5.37 3.86 -25.11
CA ASN A 126 6.77 4.05 -24.76
C ASN A 126 7.02 4.55 -23.33
N CYS A 127 6.01 4.46 -22.45
CA CYS A 127 6.18 4.82 -21.05
C CYS A 127 7.16 3.86 -20.37
N ASN A 128 8.23 4.44 -19.81
CA ASN A 128 9.22 3.71 -19.05
C ASN A 128 9.29 4.23 -17.61
N LEU A 129 9.78 3.37 -16.72
CA LEU A 129 10.18 3.72 -15.37
C LEU A 129 11.64 3.40 -15.21
N ARG A 130 12.45 4.41 -14.92
CA ARG A 130 13.83 4.18 -14.50
C ARG A 130 13.81 3.72 -13.05
N PRO A 131 14.23 2.49 -12.73
CA PRO A 131 14.29 2.04 -11.36
C PRO A 131 15.20 2.97 -10.57
N ARG A 132 14.72 3.47 -9.43
CA ARG A 132 15.51 4.32 -8.54
C ARG A 132 15.71 3.62 -7.21
N PRO A 133 16.89 3.77 -6.59
CA PRO A 133 17.09 3.32 -5.23
C PRO A 133 16.19 4.11 -4.27
N HIS A 134 16.02 3.56 -3.07
CA HIS A 134 15.32 4.27 -2.00
C HIS A 134 16.01 5.61 -1.76
N GLY A 135 15.26 6.71 -1.58
CA GLY A 135 15.80 8.07 -1.53
C GLY A 135 16.92 8.32 -0.51
N ASN A 136 17.03 7.46 0.51
CA ASN A 136 18.08 7.52 1.53
C ASN A 136 19.32 6.66 1.23
N ASN A 137 19.31 5.87 0.16
CA ASN A 137 20.41 4.98 -0.20
C ASN A 137 21.08 5.47 -1.49
N LYS A 138 22.06 6.38 -1.33
CA LYS A 138 22.81 6.99 -2.44
C LYS A 138 23.80 6.03 -3.13
N HIS A 139 24.05 4.85 -2.54
CA HIS A 139 25.11 3.92 -2.98
C HIS A 139 24.57 2.63 -3.63
N SER A 140 23.28 2.35 -3.51
CA SER A 140 22.67 1.18 -4.14
C SER A 140 22.11 1.55 -5.51
N GLN A 141 22.35 0.69 -6.50
CA GLN A 141 21.67 0.76 -7.80
C GLN A 141 20.40 -0.11 -7.84
N SER A 142 20.10 -0.82 -6.74
CA SER A 142 18.96 -1.73 -6.69
C SER A 142 17.65 -0.95 -6.69
N PRO A 143 16.66 -1.35 -7.51
CA PRO A 143 15.33 -0.76 -7.50
C PRO A 143 14.71 -0.75 -6.11
N TYR A 144 14.09 0.36 -5.72
CA TYR A 144 13.32 0.38 -4.48
C TYR A 144 12.06 -0.48 -4.61
N MET A 145 12.08 -1.64 -3.97
CA MET A 145 10.90 -2.46 -3.72
C MET A 145 10.34 -2.14 -2.34
N ARG A 146 9.08 -1.70 -2.32
CA ARG A 146 8.38 -1.36 -1.08
C ARG A 146 7.83 -2.62 -0.42
N THR A 147 8.31 -2.91 0.79
CA THR A 147 7.68 -3.88 1.71
C THR A 147 6.27 -3.42 2.04
N TYR A 148 5.33 -4.36 2.11
CA TYR A 148 3.94 -4.07 2.46
C TYR A 148 3.83 -3.35 3.82
N PRO A 149 3.10 -2.22 3.89
CA PRO A 149 2.80 -1.53 5.13
C PRO A 149 2.21 -2.44 6.21
N SER A 150 1.39 -3.44 5.86
CA SER A 150 0.88 -4.42 6.81
C SER A 150 2.00 -5.26 7.44
N THR A 151 2.98 -5.73 6.64
CA THR A 151 4.16 -6.44 7.16
C THR A 151 4.96 -5.57 8.12
N LEU A 152 5.16 -4.29 7.80
CA LEU A 152 5.86 -3.35 8.69
C LEU A 152 5.09 -3.09 10.00
N LEU A 153 3.76 -3.16 9.96
CA LEU A 153 2.92 -2.98 11.14
C LEU A 153 2.99 -4.19 12.07
N LYS A 154 2.97 -5.42 11.51
CA LYS A 154 3.20 -6.67 12.27
C LYS A 154 4.51 -6.65 13.04
N ILE A 155 5.58 -6.09 12.45
CA ILE A 155 6.87 -5.92 13.14
C ILE A 155 6.69 -5.03 14.38
N LYS A 156 6.04 -3.87 14.23
CA LYS A 156 5.87 -2.90 15.31
C LYS A 156 5.07 -3.47 16.48
N GLU A 157 4.07 -4.28 16.20
CA GLU A 157 3.26 -4.95 17.22
C GLU A 157 4.06 -6.01 17.99
N ARG A 158 4.94 -6.75 17.31
CA ARG A 158 5.72 -7.85 17.91
C ARG A 158 6.98 -7.41 18.62
N ILE A 159 7.53 -6.24 18.30
CA ILE A 159 8.87 -5.85 18.80
C ILE A 159 8.95 -5.60 20.31
N GLY A 160 7.80 -5.46 20.97
CA GLY A 160 7.70 -5.38 22.43
C GLY A 160 7.74 -6.74 23.14
N SER A 161 7.38 -7.83 22.46
CA SER A 161 7.25 -9.18 23.03
C SER A 161 8.24 -10.20 22.46
N GLN A 162 8.77 -9.97 21.25
CA GLN A 162 9.68 -10.89 20.56
C GLN A 162 11.03 -10.24 20.23
N SER A 163 12.08 -11.06 20.17
CA SER A 163 13.38 -10.60 19.72
C SER A 163 13.36 -10.24 18.21
N PRO A 164 14.12 -9.23 17.76
CA PRO A 164 14.24 -8.90 16.34
C PRO A 164 14.70 -10.07 15.46
N ALA A 165 15.55 -10.95 16.00
CA ALA A 165 16.02 -12.15 15.29
C ALA A 165 14.86 -13.14 15.07
N THR A 166 14.01 -13.35 16.08
CA THR A 166 12.81 -14.18 15.99
C THR A 166 11.84 -13.62 14.95
N ILE A 167 11.51 -12.33 15.05
CA ILE A 167 10.62 -11.64 14.09
C ILE A 167 11.17 -11.71 12.67
N TRP A 168 12.48 -11.51 12.50
CA TRP A 168 13.14 -11.65 11.20
C TRP A 168 12.97 -13.05 10.63
N ASN A 169 13.29 -14.09 11.40
CA ASN A 169 13.20 -15.47 10.91
C ASN A 169 11.76 -15.85 10.54
N GLU A 170 10.77 -15.41 11.32
CA GLU A 170 9.35 -15.68 11.04
C GLU A 170 8.83 -14.93 9.80
N LEU A 171 9.17 -13.65 9.64
CA LEU A 171 8.62 -12.79 8.57
C LEU A 171 9.46 -12.78 7.29
N SER A 172 10.68 -13.33 7.32
CA SER A 172 11.53 -13.47 6.12
C SER A 172 11.20 -14.73 5.32
N VAL A 173 10.41 -15.64 5.88
CA VAL A 173 9.93 -16.83 5.20
C VAL A 173 8.49 -16.56 4.76
N ASP A 174 8.24 -16.63 3.44
CA ASP A 174 6.87 -16.63 2.93
C ASP A 174 6.20 -17.94 3.35
N SER A 175 5.19 -17.85 4.23
CA SER A 175 4.41 -18.99 4.72
C SER A 175 3.62 -19.69 3.60
N THR A 176 3.55 -19.10 2.39
CA THR A 176 2.70 -19.57 1.29
C THR A 176 3.44 -20.03 0.04
N GLY A 177 4.76 -20.26 0.11
CA GLY A 177 5.52 -20.98 -0.93
C GLY A 177 5.59 -20.29 -2.30
N ASN A 178 5.27 -19.00 -2.41
CA ASN A 178 5.21 -18.29 -3.68
C ASN A 178 5.73 -16.86 -3.48
N MET A 179 7.04 -16.68 -3.68
CA MET A 179 7.83 -15.51 -3.27
C MET A 179 7.26 -14.15 -3.75
N ASP A 180 6.28 -13.62 -3.02
CA ASP A 180 5.93 -12.21 -3.13
C ASP A 180 6.96 -11.39 -2.34
N ILE A 181 7.98 -10.93 -3.05
CA ILE A 181 9.11 -10.16 -2.51
C ILE A 181 8.62 -8.93 -1.71
N GLN A 182 7.43 -8.37 -2.03
CA GLN A 182 6.88 -7.22 -1.30
C GLN A 182 6.24 -7.61 0.04
N ALA A 183 5.77 -8.86 0.18
CA ALA A 183 5.26 -9.40 1.43
C ALA A 183 6.39 -9.69 2.44
N THR A 184 7.58 -10.02 1.93
CA THR A 184 8.78 -10.31 2.72
C THR A 184 9.54 -9.05 3.16
N LEU A 185 10.31 -9.18 4.24
CA LEU A 185 11.22 -8.13 4.67
C LEU A 185 12.41 -8.01 3.72
N ARG A 186 12.76 -6.78 3.34
CA ARG A 186 13.85 -6.52 2.39
C ARG A 186 15.22 -6.41 3.05
N ASP A 187 15.25 -6.05 4.33
CA ASP A 187 16.50 -5.84 5.08
C ASP A 187 16.23 -6.05 6.57
N ARG A 188 17.13 -6.76 7.27
CA ARG A 188 17.13 -6.90 8.73
C ARG A 188 16.98 -5.56 9.42
N LYS A 189 17.60 -4.50 8.89
CA LYS A 189 17.49 -3.13 9.42
C LYS A 189 16.04 -2.67 9.58
N GLN A 190 15.09 -3.15 8.79
CA GLN A 190 13.67 -2.81 8.95
C GLN A 190 13.10 -3.27 10.30
N VAL A 191 13.56 -4.41 10.81
CA VAL A 191 13.14 -4.92 12.13
C VAL A 191 13.87 -4.18 13.23
N TYR A 192 15.19 -4.08 13.15
CA TYR A 192 15.99 -3.46 14.20
C TYR A 192 15.68 -1.96 14.38
N ASN A 193 15.37 -1.24 13.29
CA ASN A 193 14.98 0.17 13.34
C ASN A 193 13.51 0.38 13.76
N ALA A 194 12.70 -0.67 13.83
CA ALA A 194 11.32 -0.56 14.31
C ALA A 194 11.24 -0.46 15.85
N ARG A 195 12.36 -0.69 16.55
CA ARG A 195 12.42 -0.50 18.00
C ARG A 195 12.13 0.96 18.34
N PRO A 196 11.22 1.25 19.28
CA PRO A 196 11.12 2.59 19.81
C PRO A 196 12.49 2.98 20.39
N LEU A 197 12.94 4.20 20.10
CA LEU A 197 14.10 4.78 20.78
C LEU A 197 13.87 4.61 22.28
N ARG A 198 14.79 3.95 22.99
CA ARG A 198 14.76 3.91 24.45
C ARG A 198 14.64 5.36 24.90
N LYS A 199 13.52 5.72 25.54
CA LYS A 199 13.46 6.98 26.30
C LYS A 199 14.64 6.93 27.24
N LYS A 200 15.58 7.88 27.15
CA LYS A 200 16.63 8.03 28.16
C LYS A 200 15.91 8.11 29.50
N SER A 201 16.21 7.20 30.41
CA SER A 201 15.76 7.29 31.79
C SER A 201 16.11 8.69 32.31
N PRO A 202 15.22 9.41 32.99
CA PRO A 202 15.60 10.65 33.64
C PRO A 202 16.75 10.32 34.59
N SER A 203 17.90 10.93 34.34
CA SER A 203 19.09 10.81 35.16
C SER A 203 18.69 11.07 36.60
N ILE A 204 18.93 10.10 37.48
CA ILE A 204 18.85 10.29 38.93
C ILE A 204 19.84 11.41 39.26
N LEU A 205 19.31 12.62 39.50
CA LEU A 205 20.04 13.70 40.12
C LEU A 205 20.39 13.22 41.54
N LEU A 206 21.64 12.79 41.70
CA LEU A 206 22.29 12.60 43.00
C LEU A 206 22.24 13.95 43.74
N LEU A 207 21.30 14.05 44.68
CA LEU A 207 21.32 15.03 45.77
C LEU A 207 22.51 14.69 46.67
N PHE A 208 23.66 15.32 46.44
CA PHE A 208 24.64 15.50 47.51
C PHE A 208 24.16 16.66 48.36
N ARG A 209 23.64 16.35 49.55
CA ARG A 209 23.54 17.28 50.67
C ARG A 209 24.91 17.34 51.36
N PHE A 210 25.48 18.53 51.46
CA PHE A 210 26.17 19.01 52.65
C PHE A 210 25.74 20.46 52.87
#